data_AF-A0A814V1I5-F1
#
_entry.id   AF-A0A814V1I5-F1
#
_cell.length_a   1.000
_cell.length_b   1.000
_cell.length_c   1.000
_cell.angle_alpha   90.00
_cell.angle_beta   90.00
_cell.angle_gamma   90.00
#
_symmetry.space_group_name_H-M   'P 1'
#
loop_
_entity.id
_entity.type
_entity.pdbx_description
1 polymer ?
#
loop_
_entity_poly.entity_id
_entity_poly.type
_entity_poly.pdbx_seq_one_letter_code
_entity_poly.pdbx_strand_id
1 'polypeptide(L)'
;MPLSIPTSCQQRGRAKNCQAEIIFYYNDQTYVVKFSRSPVSHYYRSLHIIPSSVLSYTAEYSCSDNDNCAIDFASKKVLDLSNRTYNIGSVTYQLSNLLLEHRPPSDPELRCYNNEECVKGVCQTLYNIRTSTMSGNGCLKNTTAQVLVLDGSFDPSLTIVCNRTRCNSPETYNKVKEILFRHNLTDINGQLNGGQKSCVSVFLLIVMFNSFVFLCNGFFF
;
A
#
# COMPACT_ATOMS: atom_id res chain seq x y z
N MET A 1 19.45 2.13 -12.21
CA MET A 1 19.26 1.21 -13.37
C MET A 1 18.31 1.88 -14.35
N PRO A 2 18.51 1.76 -15.68
CA PRO A 2 17.47 2.17 -16.63
C PRO A 2 16.19 1.38 -16.32
N LEU A 3 15.04 2.05 -16.26
CA LEU A 3 13.75 1.37 -16.07
C LEU A 3 13.53 0.42 -17.25
N SER A 4 13.71 -0.87 -17.03
CA SER A 4 13.29 -1.91 -17.97
C SER A 4 11.92 -2.39 -17.52
N ILE A 5 10.88 -2.03 -18.27
CA ILE A 5 9.50 -2.45 -18.01
C ILE A 5 9.15 -3.52 -19.04
N PRO A 6 8.66 -4.70 -18.64
CA PRO A 6 8.24 -5.72 -19.58
C PRO A 6 7.17 -5.18 -20.54
N THR A 7 7.28 -5.53 -21.81
CA THR A 7 6.54 -4.86 -22.89
C THR A 7 5.24 -5.54 -23.31
N SER A 8 4.82 -6.66 -22.69
CA SER A 8 3.56 -7.29 -23.11
C SER A 8 2.85 -8.14 -22.05
N CYS A 9 1.53 -8.04 -22.06
CA CYS A 9 0.62 -9.13 -21.71
C CYS A 9 0.63 -10.12 -22.89
N GLN A 10 1.20 -11.32 -22.75
CA GLN A 10 1.19 -12.32 -23.84
C GLN A 10 -0.24 -12.74 -24.20
N GLN A 11 -0.79 -12.11 -25.25
CA GLN A 11 -2.13 -12.41 -25.75
C GLN A 11 -2.10 -13.70 -26.58
N ARG A 12 -2.47 -14.81 -25.95
CA ARG A 12 -2.94 -16.04 -26.61
C ARG A 12 -4.30 -16.41 -25.99
N GLY A 13 -5.40 -15.86 -26.50
CA GLY A 13 -6.78 -16.22 -26.12
C GLY A 13 -7.72 -15.07 -25.72
N ARG A 14 -9.02 -15.37 -25.61
CA ARG A 14 -10.18 -14.47 -25.37
C ARG A 14 -10.28 -13.86 -23.95
N ALA A 15 -9.17 -13.63 -23.26
CA ALA A 15 -9.23 -13.00 -21.93
C ALA A 15 -9.46 -11.50 -22.08
N LYS A 16 -10.52 -10.98 -21.44
CA LYS A 16 -11.03 -9.62 -21.72
C LYS A 16 -10.25 -8.45 -21.09
N ASN A 17 -9.30 -8.73 -20.21
CA ASN A 17 -8.59 -7.68 -19.47
C ASN A 17 -7.12 -8.06 -19.23
N CYS A 18 -6.22 -7.08 -19.32
CA CYS A 18 -4.81 -7.17 -18.92
C CYS A 18 -4.64 -6.48 -17.55
N GLN A 19 -4.04 -7.20 -16.60
CA GLN A 19 -3.72 -6.69 -15.27
C GLN A 19 -2.22 -6.47 -15.16
N ALA A 20 -1.83 -5.33 -14.58
CA ALA A 20 -0.47 -5.06 -14.13
C ALA A 20 -0.43 -5.06 -12.60
N GLU A 21 0.50 -5.82 -12.03
CA GLU A 21 0.87 -5.82 -10.61
C GLU A 21 2.31 -5.28 -10.51
N ILE A 22 2.49 -4.22 -9.74
CA ILE A 22 3.78 -3.62 -9.45
C ILE A 22 4.05 -3.81 -7.97
N ILE A 23 5.20 -4.40 -7.63
CA ILE A 23 5.74 -4.42 -6.27
C ILE A 23 7.02 -3.58 -6.28
N PHE A 24 7.05 -2.52 -5.48
CA PHE A 24 8.20 -1.64 -5.34
C PHE A 24 8.80 -1.80 -3.94
N TYR A 25 10.09 -2.07 -3.85
CA TYR A 25 10.85 -2.23 -2.61
C TYR A 25 11.68 -0.98 -2.36
N TYR A 26 11.29 -0.18 -1.38
CA TYR A 26 11.94 1.11 -1.12
C TYR A 26 13.34 0.98 -0.52
N ASN A 27 13.61 -0.11 0.21
CA ASN A 27 14.91 -0.37 0.83
C ASN A 27 16.03 -0.37 -0.22
N ASP A 28 15.80 -1.07 -1.32
CA ASP A 28 16.81 -1.30 -2.35
C ASP A 28 16.54 -0.48 -3.63
N GLN A 29 15.44 0.28 -3.67
CA GLN A 29 14.97 1.02 -4.83
C GLN A 29 14.80 0.11 -6.07
N THR A 30 14.25 -1.08 -5.83
CA THR A 30 13.98 -2.09 -6.87
C THR A 30 12.48 -2.31 -7.04
N TYR A 31 12.10 -2.88 -8.18
CA TYR A 31 10.70 -3.19 -8.45
C TYR A 31 10.54 -4.46 -9.28
N VAL A 32 9.37 -5.07 -9.16
CA VAL A 32 8.91 -6.18 -9.99
C VAL A 32 7.60 -5.77 -10.64
N VAL A 33 7.48 -5.97 -11.96
CA VAL A 33 6.23 -5.81 -12.70
C VAL A 33 5.80 -7.17 -13.22
N LYS A 34 4.58 -7.57 -12.89
CA LYS A 34 3.95 -8.78 -13.42
C LYS A 34 2.72 -8.39 -14.23
N PHE A 35 2.57 -9.07 -15.35
CA PHE A 35 1.39 -8.95 -16.19
C PHE A 35 0.60 -10.25 -16.13
N SER A 36 -0.70 -10.15 -15.88
CA SER A 36 -1.59 -11.30 -15.74
C SER A 36 -2.95 -11.02 -16.38
N ARG A 37 -3.81 -12.05 -16.38
CA ARG A 37 -5.20 -11.95 -16.85
C ARG A 37 -6.11 -11.85 -15.64
N SER A 38 -7.03 -10.89 -15.65
CA SER A 38 -8.04 -10.75 -14.60
C SER A 38 -9.45 -10.72 -15.17
N PRO A 39 -10.41 -11.47 -14.62
CA PRO A 39 -11.80 -11.35 -15.03
C PRO A 39 -12.47 -10.07 -14.51
N VAL A 40 -11.85 -9.36 -13.57
CA VAL A 40 -12.45 -8.21 -12.86
C VAL A 40 -11.57 -6.98 -13.02
N SER A 41 -12.16 -5.85 -13.46
CA SER A 41 -11.49 -4.55 -13.36
C SER A 41 -11.49 -4.12 -11.90
N HIS A 42 -10.29 -3.93 -11.35
CA HIS A 42 -10.11 -3.46 -9.99
C HIS A 42 -8.84 -2.63 -9.94
N TYR A 43 -8.84 -1.69 -9.00
CA TYR A 43 -7.66 -0.95 -8.58
C TYR A 43 -7.40 -1.29 -7.12
N TYR A 44 -6.20 -1.75 -6.84
CA TYR A 44 -5.80 -2.17 -5.51
C TYR A 44 -4.42 -1.63 -5.20
N ARG A 45 -4.23 -1.20 -3.95
CA ARG A 45 -2.93 -0.78 -3.44
C ARG A 45 -2.71 -1.33 -2.06
N SER A 46 -1.45 -1.59 -1.74
CA SER A 46 -1.05 -1.89 -0.39
C SER A 46 0.33 -1.37 -0.07
N LEU A 47 0.56 -1.11 1.21
CA LEU A 47 1.87 -0.81 1.78
C LEU A 47 2.15 -1.87 2.83
N HIS A 48 3.27 -2.56 2.70
CA HIS A 48 3.71 -3.60 3.61
C HIS A 48 5.02 -3.19 4.24
N ILE A 49 5.06 -3.20 5.57
CA ILE A 49 6.23 -2.85 6.35
C ILE A 49 6.55 -3.99 7.31
N ILE A 50 7.71 -4.59 7.15
CA ILE A 50 8.32 -5.45 8.15
C ILE A 50 9.38 -4.58 8.83
N PRO A 51 9.19 -4.18 10.11
CA PRO A 51 10.02 -3.18 10.78
C PRO A 51 11.53 -3.46 10.80
N SER A 52 11.96 -4.70 10.53
CA SER A 52 13.36 -5.12 10.52
C SER A 52 13.96 -5.35 9.13
N SER A 53 13.19 -5.27 8.05
CA SER A 53 13.69 -5.74 6.74
C SER A 53 13.13 -5.03 5.52
N VAL A 54 11.84 -4.71 5.48
CA VAL A 54 11.16 -4.36 4.22
C VAL A 54 10.17 -3.23 4.42
N LEU A 55 10.19 -2.28 3.50
CA LEU A 55 9.09 -1.38 3.19
C LEU A 55 8.81 -1.53 1.70
N SER A 56 7.68 -2.14 1.37
CA SER A 56 7.24 -2.37 0.00
C SER A 56 5.85 -1.80 -0.27
N TYR A 57 5.62 -1.41 -1.51
CA TYR A 57 4.34 -0.92 -1.98
C TYR A 57 3.89 -1.73 -3.18
N THR A 58 2.66 -2.23 -3.12
CA THR A 58 2.03 -2.95 -4.22
C THR A 58 0.95 -2.09 -4.83
N ALA A 59 0.88 -2.08 -6.17
CA ALA A 59 -0.24 -1.50 -6.90
C ALA A 59 -0.66 -2.41 -8.02
N GLU A 60 -1.97 -2.59 -8.15
CA GLU A 60 -2.60 -3.43 -9.14
C GLU A 60 -3.67 -2.64 -9.88
N TYR A 61 -3.68 -2.80 -11.20
CA TYR A 61 -4.69 -2.20 -12.06
C TYR A 61 -5.05 -3.14 -13.21
N SER A 62 -6.34 -3.33 -13.42
CA SER A 62 -6.88 -4.19 -14.48
C SER A 62 -7.63 -3.35 -15.51
N CYS A 63 -7.14 -3.39 -16.74
CA CYS A 63 -7.64 -2.69 -17.90
C CYS A 63 -8.59 -3.57 -18.73
N SER A 64 -9.71 -3.02 -19.20
CA SER A 64 -10.53 -3.66 -20.23
C SER A 64 -9.82 -3.73 -21.59
N ASP A 65 -10.15 -4.77 -22.37
CA ASP A 65 -9.53 -5.22 -23.63
C ASP A 65 -8.86 -4.14 -24.51
N ASN A 66 -7.75 -4.54 -25.14
CA ASN A 66 -6.98 -3.91 -26.23
C ASN A 66 -6.03 -2.75 -25.92
N ASP A 67 -6.06 -2.14 -24.74
CA ASP A 67 -5.23 -0.95 -24.50
C ASP A 67 -3.91 -1.24 -23.79
N ASN A 68 -2.86 -0.55 -24.25
CA ASN A 68 -1.56 -0.41 -23.57
C ASN A 68 -1.66 0.20 -22.16
N CYS A 69 -2.87 0.47 -21.64
CA CYS A 69 -3.07 1.16 -20.37
C CYS A 69 -2.48 0.41 -19.16
N ALA A 70 -2.39 -0.92 -19.18
CA ALA A 70 -1.72 -1.66 -18.11
C ALA A 70 -0.20 -1.42 -18.12
N ILE A 71 0.39 -1.29 -19.31
CA ILE A 71 1.80 -0.93 -19.51
C ILE A 71 2.04 0.54 -19.13
N ASP A 72 1.17 1.45 -19.57
CA ASP A 72 1.23 2.86 -19.21
C ASP A 72 1.06 3.07 -17.71
N PHE A 73 0.14 2.32 -17.09
CA PHE A 73 -0.05 2.30 -15.65
C PHE A 73 1.22 1.86 -14.95
N ALA A 74 1.79 0.71 -15.34
CA ALA A 74 3.05 0.23 -14.76
C ALA A 74 4.17 1.26 -14.92
N SER A 75 4.31 1.86 -16.09
CA SER A 75 5.35 2.86 -16.38
C SER A 75 5.21 4.12 -15.55
N LYS A 76 4.02 4.72 -15.55
CA LYS A 76 3.73 5.90 -14.74
C LYS A 76 3.86 5.59 -13.25
N LYS A 77 3.42 4.41 -12.82
CA LYS A 77 3.42 4.06 -11.40
C LYS A 77 4.81 3.74 -10.88
N VAL A 78 5.65 3.03 -11.63
CA VAL A 78 7.05 2.82 -11.23
C VAL A 78 7.78 4.16 -11.16
N LEU A 79 7.57 5.08 -12.11
CA LEU A 79 8.17 6.42 -12.05
C LEU A 79 7.69 7.22 -10.83
N ASP A 80 6.38 7.25 -10.57
CA ASP A 80 5.80 7.87 -9.38
C ASP A 80 6.42 7.30 -8.09
N LEU A 81 6.50 5.97 -7.97
CA LEU A 81 7.06 5.31 -6.77
C LEU A 81 8.57 5.55 -6.63
N SER A 82 9.31 5.57 -7.73
CA SER A 82 10.76 5.84 -7.73
C SER A 82 11.09 7.27 -7.30
N ASN A 83 10.19 8.23 -7.55
CA ASN A 83 10.38 9.62 -7.16
C ASN A 83 9.97 9.90 -5.70
N ARG A 84 9.33 8.94 -5.02
CA ARG A 84 8.97 9.07 -3.60
C ARG A 84 10.19 8.77 -2.73
N THR A 85 10.55 9.72 -1.89
CA THR A 85 11.62 9.56 -0.90
C THR A 85 11.02 9.43 0.49
N TYR A 86 11.33 8.34 1.17
CA TYR A 86 10.89 8.07 2.53
C TYR A 86 12.10 7.87 3.45
N ASN A 87 12.00 8.34 4.69
CA ASN A 87 13.00 8.01 5.71
C ASN A 87 12.73 6.61 6.28
N ILE A 88 13.09 5.59 5.50
CA ILE A 88 12.82 4.18 5.80
C ILE A 88 13.43 3.80 7.16
N GLY A 89 14.64 4.26 7.45
CA GLY A 89 15.32 3.99 8.74
C GLY A 89 14.54 4.53 9.93
N SER A 90 13.97 5.73 9.82
CA SER A 90 13.16 6.30 10.89
C SER A 90 11.81 5.59 11.06
N VAL A 91 11.15 5.22 9.96
CA VAL A 91 9.88 4.46 9.98
C VAL A 91 10.09 3.09 10.64
N THR A 92 11.08 2.33 10.16
CA THR A 92 11.41 0.99 10.64
C THR A 92 11.83 1.00 12.11
N TYR A 93 12.64 1.97 12.54
CA TYR A 93 13.02 2.14 13.94
C TYR A 93 11.82 2.41 14.86
N GLN A 94 10.95 3.37 14.49
CA GLN A 94 9.79 3.72 15.30
C GLN A 94 8.79 2.56 15.40
N LEU A 95 8.53 1.87 14.30
CA LEU A 95 7.66 0.69 14.30
C LEU A 95 8.28 -0.48 15.06
N SER A 96 9.60 -0.69 14.98
CA SER A 96 10.28 -1.73 15.75
C SER A 96 10.13 -1.49 17.25
N ASN A 97 10.38 -0.27 17.72
CA ASN A 97 10.22 0.07 19.15
C ASN A 97 8.78 -0.08 19.65
N LEU A 98 7.79 0.06 18.77
CA LEU A 98 6.38 -0.06 19.10
C LEU A 98 5.91 -1.51 19.08
N LEU A 99 6.30 -2.28 18.07
CA LEU A 99 5.72 -3.58 17.74
C LEU A 99 6.59 -4.78 18.17
N LEU A 100 7.89 -4.56 18.35
CA LEU A 100 8.84 -5.60 18.66
C LEU A 100 9.26 -5.58 20.13
N GLU A 101 9.38 -6.78 20.69
CA GLU A 101 10.07 -7.04 21.94
C GLU A 101 11.03 -8.22 21.72
N HIS A 102 12.28 -8.07 22.16
CA HIS A 102 13.26 -9.15 22.10
C HIS A 102 12.93 -10.16 23.19
N ARG A 103 12.18 -11.19 22.83
CA ARG A 103 11.79 -12.28 23.72
C ARG A 103 12.37 -13.61 23.24
N PRO A 104 12.73 -14.53 24.15
CA PRO A 104 13.05 -15.89 23.77
C PRO A 104 11.81 -16.52 23.08
N PRO A 105 11.99 -17.36 22.04
CA PRO A 105 10.89 -17.96 21.28
C PRO A 105 9.88 -18.77 22.10
N SER A 106 10.23 -19.11 23.34
CA SER A 106 9.45 -19.93 24.27
C SER A 106 8.78 -19.12 25.40
N ASP A 107 8.81 -17.79 25.36
CA ASP A 107 8.17 -16.96 26.39
C ASP A 107 6.64 -17.17 26.37
N PRO A 108 6.05 -17.74 27.44
CA PRO A 108 4.63 -18.02 27.52
C PRO A 108 3.79 -16.76 27.81
N GLU A 109 4.39 -15.61 28.08
CA GLU A 109 3.69 -14.44 28.63
C GLU A 109 3.22 -13.41 27.58
N LEU A 110 3.28 -13.72 26.29
CA LEU A 110 2.67 -12.85 25.29
C LEU A 110 1.14 -12.88 25.45
N ARG A 111 0.56 -11.74 25.80
CA ARG A 111 -0.89 -11.55 25.90
C ARG A 111 -1.33 -10.49 24.90
N CYS A 112 -2.29 -10.84 24.06
CA CYS A 112 -2.91 -9.87 23.18
C CYS A 112 -3.89 -8.99 23.96
N TYR A 113 -4.33 -7.86 23.38
CA TYR A 113 -5.15 -6.85 24.03
C TYR A 113 -6.42 -7.43 24.70
N ASN A 114 -7.04 -8.45 24.10
CA ASN A 114 -8.21 -9.13 24.66
C ASN A 114 -7.86 -10.26 25.67
N ASN A 115 -6.66 -10.26 26.23
CA ASN A 115 -6.14 -11.24 27.20
C ASN A 115 -6.08 -12.70 26.69
N GLU A 116 -6.13 -12.93 25.39
CA GLU A 116 -5.78 -14.22 24.79
C GLU A 116 -4.27 -14.47 24.97
N GLU A 117 -3.94 -15.59 25.62
CA GLU A 117 -2.56 -16.07 25.67
C GLU A 117 -2.08 -16.44 24.27
N CYS A 118 -0.90 -15.95 23.90
CA CYS A 118 -0.32 -16.15 22.59
C CYS A 118 1.05 -16.83 22.69
N VAL A 119 1.02 -18.10 23.10
CA VAL A 119 2.22 -18.92 23.25
C VAL A 119 2.84 -19.21 21.87
N LYS A 120 4.12 -18.82 21.70
CA LYS A 120 4.89 -19.00 20.44
C LYS A 120 4.25 -18.33 19.22
N GLY A 121 3.59 -17.19 19.40
CA GLY A 121 2.97 -16.47 18.30
C GLY A 121 3.15 -14.95 18.36
N VAL A 122 2.34 -14.27 17.56
CA VAL A 122 2.29 -12.81 17.45
C VAL A 122 0.83 -12.36 17.48
N CYS A 123 0.57 -11.22 18.11
CA CYS A 123 -0.75 -10.63 18.19
C CYS A 123 -1.08 -9.91 16.89
N GLN A 124 -2.31 -10.12 16.38
CA GLN A 124 -2.84 -9.40 15.24
C GLN A 124 -4.00 -8.50 15.65
N THR A 125 -4.11 -7.35 15.00
CA THR A 125 -5.36 -6.58 14.90
C THR A 125 -5.56 -6.11 13.47
N LEU A 126 -6.82 -6.01 13.07
CA LEU A 126 -7.29 -5.40 11.83
C LEU A 126 -8.08 -4.15 12.19
N TYR A 127 -7.82 -3.05 11.49
CA TYR A 127 -8.63 -1.84 11.57
C TYR A 127 -9.26 -1.57 10.23
N ASN A 128 -10.57 -1.45 10.17
CA ASN A 128 -11.26 -1.03 8.97
C ASN A 128 -11.27 0.51 8.91
N ILE A 129 -10.56 1.07 7.93
CA ILE A 129 -10.35 2.52 7.82
C ILE A 129 -11.68 3.25 7.54
N ARG A 130 -12.56 2.64 6.74
CA ARG A 130 -13.83 3.25 6.34
C ARG A 130 -14.81 3.37 7.51
N THR A 131 -14.97 2.30 8.27
CA THR A 131 -15.91 2.24 9.40
C THR A 131 -15.29 2.70 10.71
N SER A 132 -13.98 2.95 10.73
CA SER A 132 -13.21 3.26 11.93
C SER A 132 -13.34 2.20 13.03
N THR A 133 -13.57 0.95 12.66
CA THR A 133 -13.76 -0.17 13.60
C THR A 133 -12.50 -1.02 13.69
N MET A 134 -12.17 -1.41 14.93
CA MET A 134 -11.17 -2.44 15.18
C MET A 134 -11.84 -3.79 15.24
N SER A 135 -11.25 -4.75 14.54
CA SER A 135 -11.51 -6.17 14.73
C SER A 135 -10.19 -6.87 15.08
N GLY A 136 -10.25 -7.59 16.19
CA GLY A 136 -9.23 -8.55 16.62
C GLY A 136 -9.98 -9.69 17.31
N ASN A 137 -9.41 -10.85 17.53
CA ASN A 137 -8.04 -11.04 17.97
C ASN A 137 -7.64 -12.46 17.65
N GLY A 138 -6.35 -12.63 17.44
CA GLY A 138 -5.81 -13.96 17.45
C GLY A 138 -4.34 -13.90 17.74
N CYS A 139 -3.89 -15.00 18.28
CA CYS A 139 -2.52 -15.39 18.20
C CYS A 139 -2.24 -16.01 16.84
N LEU A 140 -1.43 -15.36 16.01
CA LEU A 140 -0.90 -15.99 14.80
C LEU A 140 0.35 -16.78 15.14
N LYS A 141 0.44 -18.01 14.62
CA LYS A 141 1.66 -18.82 14.66
C LYS A 141 2.49 -18.55 13.41
N ASN A 142 3.82 -18.67 13.52
CA ASN A 142 4.74 -18.63 12.38
C ASN A 142 4.66 -17.34 11.53
N THR A 143 4.45 -16.18 12.18
CA THR A 143 4.40 -14.87 11.53
C THR A 143 5.34 -13.91 12.25
N THR A 144 5.86 -12.91 11.53
CA THR A 144 6.69 -11.83 12.10
C THR A 144 5.87 -10.55 12.28
N ALA A 145 6.34 -9.65 13.15
CA ALA A 145 5.70 -8.35 13.28
C ALA A 145 5.73 -7.59 11.95
N GLN A 146 4.61 -6.95 11.61
CA GLN A 146 4.42 -6.25 10.36
C GLN A 146 3.26 -5.27 10.45
N VAL A 147 3.28 -4.28 9.54
CA VAL A 147 2.17 -3.37 9.29
C VAL A 147 1.77 -3.52 7.83
N LEU A 148 0.47 -3.71 7.57
CA LEU A 148 -0.09 -3.79 6.23
C LEU A 148 -1.22 -2.78 6.10
N VAL A 149 -1.03 -1.77 5.26
CA VAL A 149 -2.10 -0.87 4.83
C VAL A 149 -2.68 -1.42 3.54
N LEU A 150 -3.97 -1.66 3.51
CA LEU A 150 -4.74 -2.01 2.31
C LEU A 150 -5.60 -0.81 1.92
N ASP A 151 -5.50 -0.40 0.66
CA ASP A 151 -6.24 0.72 0.11
C ASP A 151 -6.82 0.30 -1.24
N GLY A 152 -8.05 -0.21 -1.19
CA GLY A 152 -8.82 -0.69 -2.33
C GLY A 152 -10.30 -0.34 -2.20
N SER A 153 -11.06 -0.52 -3.27
CA SER A 153 -12.45 -0.06 -3.39
C SER A 153 -13.41 -0.68 -2.38
N PHE A 154 -13.15 -1.88 -1.89
CA PHE A 154 -14.10 -2.62 -1.07
C PHE A 154 -13.82 -2.46 0.43
N ASP A 155 -12.60 -2.72 0.89
CA ASP A 155 -12.28 -2.75 2.34
C ASP A 155 -10.90 -2.17 2.66
N PRO A 156 -10.76 -0.83 2.70
CA PRO A 156 -9.52 -0.21 3.14
C PRO A 156 -9.27 -0.53 4.62
N SER A 157 -8.09 -1.01 4.93
CA SER A 157 -7.77 -1.49 6.28
C SER A 157 -6.31 -1.32 6.65
N LEU A 158 -6.04 -1.29 7.96
CA LEU A 158 -4.70 -1.33 8.54
C LEU A 158 -4.59 -2.58 9.42
N THR A 159 -3.74 -3.51 9.02
CA THR A 159 -3.40 -4.67 9.84
C THR A 159 -2.09 -4.42 10.57
N ILE A 160 -2.08 -4.70 11.87
CA ILE A 160 -0.88 -4.65 12.70
C ILE A 160 -0.66 -6.03 13.29
N VAL A 161 0.55 -6.55 13.10
CA VAL A 161 1.03 -7.78 13.72
C VAL A 161 2.26 -7.45 14.56
N CYS A 162 2.34 -7.97 15.78
CA CYS A 162 3.37 -7.56 16.73
C CYS A 162 3.60 -8.63 17.80
N ASN A 163 4.77 -8.65 18.42
CA ASN A 163 5.17 -9.69 19.39
C ASN A 163 5.39 -9.13 20.81
N ARG A 164 4.80 -7.97 21.10
CA ARG A 164 4.86 -7.27 22.39
C ARG A 164 3.55 -7.40 23.14
N THR A 165 3.58 -7.53 24.46
CA THR A 165 2.33 -7.68 25.24
C THR A 165 1.40 -6.48 25.02
N ARG A 166 0.13 -6.76 24.67
CA ARG A 166 -0.93 -5.78 24.37
C ARG A 166 -0.62 -4.81 23.22
N CYS A 167 0.28 -5.19 22.31
CA CYS A 167 0.66 -4.36 21.17
C CYS A 167 -0.40 -4.25 20.06
N ASN A 168 -1.49 -5.00 20.13
CA ASN A 168 -2.59 -4.95 19.15
C ASN A 168 -3.78 -4.11 19.67
N SER A 169 -3.51 -3.13 20.55
CA SER A 169 -4.51 -2.26 21.18
C SER A 169 -4.88 -1.04 20.31
N PRO A 170 -5.98 -0.34 20.62
CA PRO A 170 -6.33 0.94 19.99
C PRO A 170 -5.23 2.02 20.09
N GLU A 171 -4.51 2.07 21.21
CA GLU A 171 -3.39 3.00 21.38
C GLU A 171 -2.25 2.68 20.42
N THR A 172 -1.97 1.39 20.20
CA THR A 172 -0.93 0.98 19.25
C THR A 172 -1.33 1.31 17.82
N TYR A 173 -2.61 1.08 17.47
CA TYR A 173 -3.16 1.49 16.19
C TYR A 173 -2.96 3.00 15.93
N ASN A 174 -3.35 3.85 16.88
CA ASN A 174 -3.21 5.30 16.74
C ASN A 174 -1.75 5.74 16.56
N LYS A 175 -0.82 5.12 17.29
CA LYS A 175 0.61 5.39 17.15
C LYS A 175 1.15 4.94 15.79
N VAL A 176 0.77 3.76 15.29
CA VAL A 176 1.15 3.32 13.95
C VAL A 176 0.63 4.31 12.90
N LYS A 177 -0.65 4.70 12.98
CA LYS A 177 -1.24 5.68 12.05
C LYS A 177 -0.47 7.01 12.07
N GLU A 178 -0.12 7.50 13.26
CA GLU A 178 0.67 8.72 13.42
C GLU A 178 2.06 8.61 12.79
N ILE A 179 2.76 7.48 13.00
CA ILE A 179 4.07 7.23 12.39
C ILE A 179 3.94 7.25 10.86
N LEU A 180 2.97 6.54 10.29
CA LEU A 180 2.76 6.47 8.85
C LEU A 180 2.43 7.85 8.25
N PHE A 181 1.56 8.62 8.90
CA PHE A 181 1.19 9.97 8.48
C PHE A 181 2.39 10.92 8.52
N ARG A 182 3.16 10.92 9.63
CA ARG A 182 4.34 11.79 9.82
C ARG A 182 5.42 11.56 8.74
N HIS A 183 5.50 10.33 8.21
CA HIS A 183 6.44 9.96 7.15
C HIS A 183 5.82 9.99 5.74
N ASN A 184 4.67 10.63 5.57
CA ASN A 184 3.97 10.78 4.28
C ASN A 184 3.64 9.45 3.57
N LEU A 185 3.52 8.35 4.33
CA LEU A 185 3.10 7.04 3.79
C LEU A 185 1.58 6.96 3.64
N THR A 186 0.86 7.59 4.57
CA THR A 186 -0.61 7.66 4.57
C THR A 186 -1.10 9.10 4.76
N ASP A 187 -2.39 9.30 4.55
CA ASP A 187 -3.12 10.48 5.03
C ASP A 187 -3.43 10.37 6.54
N ILE A 188 -4.15 11.36 7.08
CA ILE A 188 -4.54 11.42 8.50
C ILE A 188 -5.52 10.31 8.91
N ASN A 189 -6.20 9.69 7.94
CA ASN A 189 -7.14 8.59 8.15
C ASN A 189 -6.46 7.23 8.05
N GLY A 190 -5.20 7.16 7.59
CA GLY A 190 -4.45 5.93 7.38
C GLY A 190 -4.59 5.36 5.96
N GLN A 191 -5.15 6.10 5.00
CA GLN A 191 -5.21 5.72 3.59
C GLN A 191 -3.91 6.04 2.86
N LEU A 192 -3.57 5.31 1.81
CA LEU A 192 -2.31 5.50 1.09
C LEU A 192 -2.31 6.76 0.23
N ASN A 193 -1.26 7.55 0.38
CA ASN A 193 -1.07 8.78 -0.40
C ASN A 193 -0.96 8.48 -1.91
N GLY A 194 -1.57 9.36 -2.72
CA GLY A 194 -1.59 9.26 -4.19
C GLY A 194 -2.60 8.26 -4.73
N GLY A 195 -3.81 8.24 -4.17
CA GLY A 195 -4.96 7.56 -4.80
C GLY A 195 -5.25 8.17 -6.17
N GLN A 196 -5.77 7.36 -7.10
CA GLN A 196 -6.37 7.88 -8.32
C GLN A 196 -7.48 8.86 -7.90
N LYS A 197 -7.18 10.16 -7.89
CA LYS A 197 -8.21 11.13 -8.28
C LYS A 197 -8.57 10.69 -9.68
N SER A 198 -9.78 10.15 -9.84
CA SER A 198 -10.35 9.81 -11.14
C SER A 198 -10.00 10.94 -12.10
N CYS A 199 -9.10 10.69 -13.05
CA CYS A 199 -9.01 11.54 -14.23
C CYS A 199 -10.33 11.28 -14.94
N VAL A 200 -11.36 12.04 -14.56
CA VAL A 200 -12.55 12.21 -15.39
C VAL A 200 -12.00 12.60 -16.74
N SER A 201 -12.15 11.68 -17.67
CA SER A 201 -11.72 11.78 -19.06
C SER A 201 -12.11 13.18 -19.56
N VAL A 202 -11.13 14.06 -19.75
CA VAL A 202 -11.32 15.33 -20.46
C VAL A 202 -11.41 14.98 -21.95
N PHE A 203 -12.49 14.28 -22.31
CA PHE A 203 -12.89 14.04 -23.70
C PHE A 203 -14.12 14.84 -24.09
N LEU A 204 -14.56 15.79 -23.24
CA LEU A 204 -15.77 16.60 -23.47
C LEU A 204 -15.51 18.10 -23.63
N LEU A 205 -14.31 18.54 -24.02
CA LEU A 205 -14.02 19.97 -24.24
C LEU A 205 -13.11 20.26 -25.46
N ILE A 206 -13.23 19.52 -26.56
CA ILE A 206 -12.58 19.91 -27.84
C ILE A 206 -13.57 20.47 -28.87
N VAL A 207 -14.89 20.45 -28.63
CA VAL A 207 -15.85 20.90 -29.66
C VAL A 207 -16.30 22.37 -29.52
N MET A 208 -16.04 23.08 -28.43
CA MET A 208 -16.81 24.32 -28.17
C MET A 208 -16.04 25.63 -27.98
N PHE A 209 -14.72 25.74 -28.08
CA PHE A 209 -14.08 27.07 -27.97
C PHE A 209 -12.84 27.25 -28.84
N ASN A 210 -13.03 27.16 -30.16
CA ASN A 210 -12.45 28.18 -31.04
C ASN A 210 -13.14 29.49 -30.65
N SER A 211 -12.54 30.28 -29.76
CA SER A 211 -12.68 31.74 -29.61
C SER A 211 -12.31 32.16 -28.18
N PHE A 212 -11.36 33.09 -28.07
CA PHE A 212 -11.02 33.90 -26.88
C PHE A 212 -10.21 33.25 -25.74
N VAL A 213 -8.91 33.50 -25.89
CA VAL A 213 -7.84 33.72 -24.91
C VAL A 213 -8.25 34.48 -23.63
N PHE A 214 -7.50 34.24 -22.54
CA PHE A 214 -7.35 34.93 -21.23
C PHE A 214 -8.04 34.20 -20.05
N LEU A 215 -7.41 33.75 -18.94
CA LEU A 215 -6.13 34.02 -18.26
C LEU A 215 -5.73 32.81 -17.38
N CYS A 216 -4.47 32.37 -17.45
CA CYS A 216 -3.57 32.15 -16.31
C CYS A 216 -2.29 31.45 -16.78
N ASN A 217 -1.29 32.25 -17.14
CA ASN A 217 -0.02 32.09 -16.46
C ASN A 217 0.13 33.31 -15.56
N GLY A 218 0.68 33.14 -14.37
CA GLY A 218 1.63 34.16 -13.92
C GLY A 218 2.97 33.80 -14.57
N PHE A 219 3.10 34.06 -15.87
CA PHE A 219 4.22 33.60 -16.72
C PHE A 219 5.48 34.38 -16.37
N PHE A 220 6.65 33.73 -16.44
CA PHE A 220 7.96 34.24 -16.87
C PHE A 220 8.95 33.10 -16.53
N PHE A 221 9.70 32.45 -17.43
CA PHE A 221 10.12 32.65 -18.82
C PHE A 221 10.12 31.30 -19.55
#